data_AF-A0A5B9DCQ0-F1
#
_entry.id   AF-A0A5B9DCQ0-F1
#
_cell.length_a   1.000
_cell.length_b   1.000
_cell.length_c   1.000
_cell.angle_alpha   90.00
_cell.angle_beta   90.00
_cell.angle_gamma   90.00
#
_symmetry.space_group_name_H-M   'P 1'
#
loop_
_entity.id
_entity.type
_entity.pdbx_description
1 polymer ?
#
loop_
_entity_poly.entity_id
_entity_poly.type
_entity_poly.pdbx_seq_one_letter_code
_entity_poly.pdbx_strand_id
1 'polypeptide(L)'
;MNRIIRFSLKEVKKSGLNIKLLKFNNVKVDVRRKTEKPANIELLKKMKLDPLPIGGQKKPKKVKSTKSAKIETEVKEIKEKTDDKPVSKEIAKSVPKKSKISNLEDLEGMEPKYLKKLTDLGIDSPSKIMDEDFKELAKLIRSTQKLIKSWRAQITGEE
;
A
#
# COMPACT_ATOMS: atom_id res chain seq x y z
N MET A 1 -21.99 25.48 -34.39
CA MET A 1 -21.98 24.63 -33.17
C MET A 1 -20.87 23.60 -33.29
N ASN A 2 -19.86 23.63 -32.40
CA ASN A 2 -18.77 22.64 -32.46
C ASN A 2 -19.23 21.32 -31.83
N ARG A 3 -19.41 20.28 -32.66
CA ARG A 3 -19.71 18.93 -32.17
C ARG A 3 -18.50 18.41 -31.40
N ILE A 4 -18.65 18.21 -30.09
CA ILE A 4 -17.62 17.59 -29.26
C ILE A 4 -17.46 16.13 -29.68
N ILE A 5 -16.39 15.83 -30.42
CA ILE A 5 -16.02 14.47 -30.78
C ILE A 5 -15.69 13.71 -29.48
N ARG A 6 -16.32 12.54 -29.32
CA ARG A 6 -16.01 11.58 -28.24
C ARG A 6 -15.49 10.30 -28.86
N PHE A 7 -14.44 9.72 -28.31
CA PHE A 7 -13.85 8.46 -28.77
C PHE A 7 -14.32 7.28 -27.93
N SER A 8 -14.56 6.11 -28.50
CA SER A 8 -14.92 4.92 -27.71
C SER A 8 -13.68 4.19 -27.19
N LEU A 9 -13.83 3.39 -26.13
CA LEU A 9 -12.73 2.56 -25.62
C LEU A 9 -12.16 1.59 -26.65
N LYS A 10 -12.97 1.12 -27.61
CA LYS A 10 -12.50 0.27 -28.72
C LYS A 10 -11.63 1.05 -29.70
N GLU A 11 -12.04 2.26 -30.07
CA GLU A 11 -11.28 3.14 -30.96
C GLU A 11 -9.91 3.49 -30.37
N VAL A 12 -9.87 3.84 -29.07
CA VAL A 12 -8.63 4.12 -28.33
C VAL A 12 -7.71 2.90 -28.28
N LYS A 13 -8.24 1.70 -28.03
CA LYS A 13 -7.43 0.47 -28.06
C LYS A 13 -6.87 0.19 -29.46
N LYS A 14 -7.68 0.36 -30.52
CA LYS A 14 -7.25 0.15 -31.92
C LYS A 14 -6.28 1.21 -32.44
N SER A 15 -6.21 2.41 -31.83
CA SER A 15 -5.20 3.42 -32.17
C SER A 15 -3.85 3.20 -31.46
N GLY A 16 -3.76 2.27 -30.50
CA GLY A 16 -2.55 2.02 -29.70
C GLY A 16 -2.30 3.07 -28.60
N LEU A 17 -3.22 4.02 -28.40
CA LEU A 17 -3.03 5.13 -27.45
C LEU A 17 -3.46 4.77 -26.04
N ASN A 18 -2.75 5.30 -25.05
CA ASN A 18 -3.09 5.13 -23.64
C ASN A 18 -4.23 6.07 -23.22
N ILE A 19 -5.26 5.54 -22.55
CA ILE A 19 -6.38 6.32 -22.01
C ILE A 19 -5.89 7.45 -21.07
N LYS A 20 -4.79 7.22 -20.32
CA LYS A 20 -4.19 8.25 -19.45
C LYS A 20 -3.63 9.43 -20.26
N LEU A 21 -2.99 9.15 -21.40
CA LEU A 21 -2.43 10.15 -22.31
C LEU A 21 -3.54 11.01 -22.93
N LEU A 22 -4.63 10.37 -23.38
CA LEU A 22 -5.80 11.07 -23.91
C LEU A 22 -6.47 11.96 -22.86
N LYS A 23 -6.62 11.48 -21.63
CA LYS A 23 -7.15 12.29 -20.51
C LYS A 23 -6.25 13.48 -20.17
N PHE A 24 -4.93 13.30 -20.20
CA PHE A 24 -3.96 14.39 -20.00
C PHE A 24 -4.09 15.48 -21.07
N ASN A 25 -4.26 15.06 -22.33
CA ASN A 25 -4.49 15.94 -23.49
C ASN A 25 -5.96 16.40 -23.64
N ASN A 26 -6.78 16.35 -22.58
CA ASN A 26 -8.20 16.75 -22.57
C ASN A 26 -9.14 16.07 -23.60
N VAL A 27 -8.72 14.95 -24.20
CA VAL A 27 -9.51 14.20 -25.18
C VAL A 27 -10.61 13.39 -24.49
N LYS A 28 -11.87 13.63 -24.85
CA LYS A 28 -13.03 12.98 -24.22
C LYS A 28 -13.24 11.55 -24.75
N VAL A 29 -13.12 10.58 -23.83
CA VAL A 29 -13.38 9.16 -24.09
C VAL A 29 -14.74 8.77 -23.51
N ASP A 30 -15.62 8.24 -24.35
CA ASP A 30 -16.90 7.63 -23.97
C ASP A 30 -16.70 6.15 -23.65
N VAL A 31 -16.78 5.83 -22.36
CA VAL A 31 -16.62 4.47 -21.82
C VAL A 31 -17.83 3.59 -22.13
N ARG A 32 -19.02 4.18 -22.35
CA ARG A 32 -20.27 3.43 -22.55
C ARG A 32 -20.51 3.08 -24.02
N ARG A 33 -19.92 3.84 -24.97
CA ARG A 33 -20.09 3.57 -26.40
C ARG A 33 -19.40 2.26 -26.82
N LYS A 34 -20.22 1.28 -27.23
CA LYS A 34 -19.77 -0.04 -27.76
C LYS A 34 -19.41 -0.01 -29.26
N THR A 35 -19.88 1.00 -29.99
CA THR A 35 -19.61 1.19 -31.41
C THR A 35 -18.24 1.83 -31.65
N GLU A 36 -17.62 1.44 -32.75
CA GLU A 36 -16.35 1.97 -33.25
C GLU A 36 -16.59 2.63 -34.61
N LYS A 37 -15.89 3.74 -34.87
CA LYS A 37 -15.90 4.43 -36.16
C LYS A 37 -14.48 4.45 -36.73
N PRO A 38 -14.23 3.91 -37.94
CA PRO A 38 -12.86 3.86 -38.49
C PRO A 38 -12.23 5.26 -38.64
N ALA A 39 -13.01 6.25 -39.07
CA ALA A 39 -12.58 7.65 -39.17
C ALA A 39 -12.07 8.23 -37.83
N ASN A 40 -12.64 7.80 -36.70
CA ASN A 40 -12.16 8.22 -35.37
C ASN A 40 -10.80 7.58 -35.03
N ILE A 41 -10.54 6.35 -35.48
CA ILE A 41 -9.28 5.64 -35.24
C ILE A 41 -8.15 6.30 -36.03
N GLU A 42 -8.41 6.68 -37.28
CA GLU A 42 -7.47 7.47 -38.08
C GLU A 42 -7.18 8.84 -37.47
N LEU A 43 -8.23 9.53 -37.00
CA LEU A 43 -8.08 10.82 -36.33
C LEU A 43 -7.21 10.70 -35.08
N LEU A 44 -7.41 9.66 -34.26
CA LEU A 44 -6.55 9.36 -33.10
C LEU A 44 -5.10 9.08 -33.51
N LYS A 45 -4.85 8.33 -34.59
CA LYS A 45 -3.49 8.07 -35.10
C LYS A 45 -2.80 9.33 -35.63
N LYS A 46 -3.56 10.29 -36.15
CA LYS A 46 -3.05 11.58 -36.68
C LYS A 46 -2.91 12.67 -35.59
N MET A 47 -3.48 12.48 -34.41
CA MET A 47 -3.35 13.42 -33.28
C MET A 47 -1.94 13.38 -32.69
N LYS A 48 -1.25 14.53 -32.72
CA LYS A 48 -0.07 14.77 -31.88
C LYS A 48 -0.55 14.97 -30.44
N LEU A 49 -0.04 14.18 -29.52
CA LEU A 49 -0.38 14.21 -28.09
C LEU A 49 0.89 14.43 -27.28
N ASP A 50 0.83 15.34 -26.31
CA ASP A 50 1.97 15.59 -25.42
C ASP A 50 2.22 14.36 -24.54
N PRO A 51 3.48 13.91 -24.41
CA PRO A 51 3.82 12.75 -23.61
C PRO A 51 3.47 12.98 -22.13
N LEU A 52 3.08 11.89 -21.44
CA LEU A 52 2.89 11.93 -19.99
C LEU A 52 4.22 12.31 -19.32
N PRO A 53 4.24 13.23 -18.35
CA PRO A 53 5.47 13.62 -17.66
C PRO A 53 6.11 12.40 -16.99
N ILE A 54 7.29 12.00 -17.50
CA ILE A 54 8.10 10.89 -16.98
C ILE A 54 8.85 11.38 -15.74
N GLY A 55 8.08 11.67 -14.68
CA GLY A 55 8.60 12.30 -13.49
C GLY A 55 7.59 12.20 -12.37
N GLY A 56 7.90 11.34 -11.39
CA GLY A 56 7.18 11.31 -10.14
C GLY A 56 7.43 12.59 -9.35
N GLN A 57 6.73 13.67 -9.69
CA GLN A 57 6.43 14.71 -8.72
C GLN A 57 5.70 14.02 -7.57
N LYS A 58 6.46 13.69 -6.51
CA LYS A 58 5.92 13.27 -5.22
C LYS A 58 4.87 14.32 -4.88
N LYS A 59 3.59 13.96 -4.94
CA LYS A 59 2.52 14.85 -4.48
C LYS A 59 2.97 15.40 -3.13
N PRO A 60 3.05 16.72 -2.92
CA PRO A 60 3.46 17.25 -1.63
C PRO A 60 2.58 16.57 -0.60
N LYS A 61 3.21 15.88 0.37
CA LYS A 61 2.50 15.19 1.45
C LYS A 61 1.55 16.24 2.01
N LYS A 62 0.24 16.02 1.85
CA LYS A 62 -0.78 16.94 2.34
C LYS A 62 -0.65 16.86 3.86
N VAL A 63 0.16 17.76 4.43
CA VAL A 63 0.37 17.86 5.87
C VAL A 63 -1.02 18.05 6.43
N LYS A 64 -1.50 17.04 7.15
CA LYS A 64 -2.82 17.06 7.75
C LYS A 64 -2.74 18.19 8.76
N SER A 65 -3.35 19.33 8.45
CA SER A 65 -3.29 20.53 9.27
C SER A 65 -3.92 20.21 10.61
N THR A 66 -3.08 19.85 11.58
CA THR A 66 -3.43 19.74 12.98
C THR A 66 -3.93 21.12 13.38
N LYS A 67 -5.22 21.22 13.71
CA LYS A 67 -5.77 22.42 14.35
C LYS A 67 -4.99 22.62 15.63
N SER A 68 -4.14 23.65 15.63
CA SER A 68 -3.45 24.15 16.81
C SER A 68 -4.49 24.73 17.77
N ALA A 69 -4.96 23.90 18.70
CA ALA A 69 -5.60 24.39 19.92
C ALA A 69 -4.48 24.82 20.87
N LYS A 70 -4.51 26.11 21.22
CA LYS A 70 -3.51 26.83 22.01
C LYS A 70 -3.49 26.30 23.46
N ILE A 71 -2.35 25.78 23.91
CA ILE A 71 -2.01 25.63 25.34
C ILE A 71 -0.59 26.14 25.50
N GLU A 72 -0.48 27.41 25.90
CA GLU A 72 0.70 27.94 26.58
C GLU A 72 0.59 27.51 28.05
N THR A 73 1.70 27.11 28.69
CA THR A 73 2.19 27.58 30.01
C THR A 73 3.16 26.55 30.65
N GLU A 74 4.30 27.05 31.12
CA GLU A 74 5.24 26.50 32.13
C GLU A 74 5.96 25.14 31.91
N VAL A 75 7.12 25.29 31.25
CA VAL A 75 8.45 24.89 31.75
C VAL A 75 8.50 24.39 33.21
N LYS A 76 9.08 23.19 33.42
CA LYS A 76 10.13 23.00 34.45
C LYS A 76 11.16 21.94 34.04
N GLU A 77 12.40 22.39 34.03
CA GLU A 77 13.63 21.70 33.70
C GLU A 77 14.15 20.91 34.92
N ILE A 78 14.55 19.64 34.73
CA ILE A 78 15.48 18.95 35.65
C ILE A 78 16.52 18.17 34.82
N LYS A 79 17.78 18.33 35.23
CA LYS A 79 19.04 17.81 34.65
C LYS A 79 19.18 16.29 34.89
N GLU A 80 19.65 15.48 33.94
CA GLU A 80 21.04 15.26 33.49
C GLU A 80 21.87 14.37 34.45
N LYS A 81 22.67 13.43 33.90
CA LYS A 81 23.69 12.56 34.55
C LYS A 81 23.09 11.38 35.38
N THR A 82 23.66 10.18 35.59
CA THR A 82 24.84 9.37 35.13
C THR A 82 24.64 7.94 35.72
N ASP A 83 25.23 6.80 35.33
CA ASP A 83 26.27 6.46 34.33
C ASP A 83 26.22 4.95 33.90
N ASP A 84 27.33 4.41 33.38
CA ASP A 84 27.77 3.02 33.10
C ASP A 84 27.03 1.74 33.63
N LYS A 85 26.96 0.73 32.73
CA LYS A 85 27.23 -0.74 32.82
C LYS A 85 27.38 -1.47 34.20
N PRO A 86 27.31 -2.84 34.25
CA PRO A 86 26.64 -3.83 33.37
C PRO A 86 25.98 -5.02 34.16
N VAL A 87 25.47 -6.06 33.44
CA VAL A 87 25.08 -7.42 33.95
C VAL A 87 23.83 -7.43 34.86
N SER A 88 22.74 -8.13 34.51
CA SER A 88 22.64 -9.59 34.68
C SER A 88 21.62 -10.30 33.77
N LYS A 89 21.78 -11.63 33.66
CA LYS A 89 20.86 -12.55 32.97
C LYS A 89 19.63 -12.85 33.83
N GLU A 90 18.44 -12.84 33.24
CA GLU A 90 17.29 -13.67 33.61
C GLU A 90 16.30 -13.63 32.42
N ILE A 91 16.37 -14.56 31.46
CA ILE A 91 15.67 -15.86 31.49
C ILE A 91 14.22 -15.79 32.03
N ALA A 92 13.48 -14.75 31.64
CA ALA A 92 12.03 -14.82 31.59
C ALA A 92 11.61 -15.80 30.48
N LYS A 93 11.51 -17.09 30.82
CA LYS A 93 10.76 -18.07 30.01
C LYS A 93 9.30 -17.63 29.98
N SER A 94 8.93 -16.83 28.97
CA SER A 94 7.52 -16.57 28.69
C SER A 94 6.86 -17.91 28.35
N VAL A 95 6.00 -18.38 29.25
CA VAL A 95 5.21 -19.59 29.05
C VAL A 95 4.48 -19.42 27.72
N PRO A 96 4.69 -20.29 26.72
CA PRO A 96 4.01 -20.15 25.44
C PRO A 96 2.51 -20.35 25.69
N LYS A 97 1.75 -19.26 25.64
CA LYS A 97 0.29 -19.31 25.46
C LYS A 97 0.08 -20.25 24.27
N LYS A 98 -0.62 -21.37 24.48
CA LYS A 98 -0.80 -22.40 23.47
C LYS A 98 -1.36 -21.76 22.20
N SER A 99 -0.53 -21.64 21.16
CA SER A 99 -0.97 -21.14 19.86
C SER A 99 -2.07 -22.04 19.36
N LYS A 100 -3.29 -21.50 19.22
CA LYS A 100 -4.45 -22.28 18.73
C LYS A 100 -4.26 -22.80 17.31
N ILE A 101 -3.32 -22.20 16.58
CA ILE A 101 -3.03 -22.42 15.17
C ILE A 101 -1.63 -23.02 15.04
N SER A 102 -1.56 -24.20 14.42
CA SER A 102 -0.31 -24.93 14.18
C SER A 102 0.32 -24.56 12.83
N ASN A 103 -0.49 -24.40 11.77
CA ASN A 103 0.00 -24.11 10.42
C ASN A 103 -0.28 -22.66 10.03
N LEU A 104 0.57 -22.09 9.18
CA LEU A 104 0.35 -20.75 8.63
C LEU A 104 -0.91 -20.67 7.75
N GLU A 105 -1.29 -21.78 7.10
CA GLU A 105 -2.45 -21.87 6.20
C GLU A 105 -3.79 -21.74 6.92
N ASP A 106 -3.84 -22.08 8.21
CA ASP A 106 -5.07 -22.02 9.04
C ASP A 106 -5.41 -20.59 9.51
N LEU A 107 -4.56 -19.59 9.20
CA LEU A 107 -4.79 -18.19 9.55
C LEU A 107 -5.82 -17.54 8.62
N GLU A 108 -6.84 -16.90 9.20
CA GLU A 108 -7.89 -16.22 8.43
C GLU A 108 -7.30 -15.11 7.55
N GLY A 109 -7.65 -15.14 6.26
CA GLY A 109 -7.10 -14.21 5.26
C GLY A 109 -5.67 -14.55 4.80
N MET A 110 -5.11 -15.71 5.16
CA MET A 110 -3.85 -16.20 4.60
C MET A 110 -4.03 -16.70 3.16
N GLU A 111 -3.97 -15.77 2.20
CA GLU A 111 -3.92 -16.14 0.78
C GLU A 111 -2.59 -16.83 0.42
N PRO A 112 -2.55 -17.78 -0.54
CA PRO A 112 -1.32 -18.46 -0.97
C PRO A 112 -0.20 -17.52 -1.43
N LYS A 113 -0.55 -16.33 -1.93
CA LYS A 113 0.38 -15.27 -2.33
C LYS A 113 1.15 -14.64 -1.15
N TYR A 114 0.63 -14.75 0.08
CA TYR A 114 1.32 -14.33 1.30
C TYR A 114 2.13 -15.48 1.85
N LEU A 115 1.57 -16.69 1.91
CA LEU A 115 2.26 -17.91 2.33
C LEU A 115 3.60 -18.05 1.60
N LYS A 116 3.58 -18.01 0.25
CA LYS A 116 4.81 -18.08 -0.55
C LYS A 116 5.84 -17.04 -0.16
N LYS A 117 5.43 -15.78 0.08
CA LYS A 117 6.36 -14.71 0.48
C LYS A 117 6.88 -14.86 1.90
N LEU A 118 6.10 -15.46 2.79
CA LEU A 118 6.56 -15.79 4.14
C LEU A 118 7.61 -16.90 4.05
N THR A 119 7.37 -17.94 3.25
CA THR A 119 8.37 -18.98 2.95
C THR A 119 9.62 -18.41 2.27
N ASP A 120 9.49 -17.51 1.29
CA ASP A 120 10.60 -16.81 0.63
C ASP A 120 11.42 -15.95 1.63
N LEU A 121 10.85 -15.56 2.77
CA LEU A 121 11.49 -14.84 3.88
C LEU A 121 11.99 -15.75 5.01
N GLY A 122 11.88 -17.08 4.88
CA GLY A 122 12.24 -18.05 5.94
C GLY A 122 11.24 -18.15 7.10
N ILE A 123 10.06 -17.55 6.94
CA ILE A 123 8.95 -17.58 7.90
C ILE A 123 8.05 -18.77 7.54
N ASP A 124 8.40 -19.93 8.08
CA ASP A 124 7.73 -21.23 7.91
C ASP A 124 6.68 -21.53 9.00
N SER A 125 6.65 -20.74 10.07
CA SER A 125 5.91 -21.06 11.31
C SER A 125 5.24 -19.81 11.90
N PRO A 126 4.07 -19.96 12.56
CA PRO A 126 3.38 -18.83 13.19
C PRO A 126 4.22 -18.12 14.27
N SER A 127 5.09 -18.84 14.98
CA SER A 127 6.00 -18.25 15.98
C SER A 127 6.91 -17.19 15.38
N LYS A 128 7.53 -17.45 14.21
CA LYS A 128 8.37 -16.48 13.51
C LYS A 128 7.61 -15.21 13.10
N ILE A 129 6.30 -15.30 12.84
CA ILE A 129 5.47 -14.11 12.59
C ILE A 129 5.40 -13.20 13.82
N MET A 130 5.55 -13.72 15.04
CA MET A 130 5.56 -12.93 16.27
C MET A 130 6.87 -12.18 16.50
N ASP A 131 8.01 -12.83 16.18
CA ASP A 131 9.36 -12.33 16.46
C ASP A 131 9.78 -11.12 15.59
N GLU A 132 9.28 -11.05 14.34
CA GLU A 132 9.57 -9.98 13.38
C GLU A 132 8.97 -8.59 13.76
N ASP A 133 9.27 -7.51 13.02
CA ASP A 133 8.46 -6.27 13.09
C ASP A 133 7.28 -6.35 12.10
N PHE A 134 6.05 -6.25 12.62
CA PHE A 134 4.82 -6.17 11.83
C PHE A 134 4.83 -5.05 10.78
N LYS A 135 5.55 -3.95 10.99
CA LYS A 135 5.67 -2.86 10.02
C LYS A 135 6.57 -3.21 8.85
N GLU A 136 7.59 -4.01 9.08
CA GLU A 136 8.58 -4.40 8.06
C GLU A 136 8.06 -5.58 7.26
N LEU A 137 7.53 -6.59 7.94
CA LEU A 137 6.84 -7.71 7.34
C LEU A 137 5.72 -7.23 6.39
N ALA A 138 4.94 -6.22 6.78
CA ALA A 138 3.90 -5.61 5.93
C ALA A 138 4.47 -5.04 4.61
N LYS A 139 5.64 -4.38 4.65
CA LYS A 139 6.29 -3.83 3.46
C LYS A 139 6.79 -4.96 2.55
N LEU A 140 7.46 -5.96 3.14
CA LEU A 140 8.08 -7.08 2.43
C LEU A 140 7.03 -7.92 1.69
N ILE A 141 6.00 -8.39 2.40
CA ILE A 141 4.93 -9.21 1.78
C ILE A 141 3.94 -8.36 0.96
N ARG A 142 4.09 -7.03 0.95
CA ARG A 142 3.19 -6.04 0.32
C ARG A 142 1.73 -6.19 0.78
N SER A 143 1.53 -6.27 2.10
CA SER A 143 0.21 -6.36 2.74
C SER A 143 -0.04 -5.18 3.68
N THR A 144 -1.21 -5.16 4.32
CA THR A 144 -1.54 -4.14 5.32
C THR A 144 -1.06 -4.57 6.71
N GLN A 145 -0.64 -3.60 7.53
CA GLN A 145 -0.32 -3.85 8.94
C GLN A 145 -1.53 -4.37 9.73
N LYS A 146 -2.77 -4.04 9.30
CA LYS A 146 -3.99 -4.58 9.92
C LYS A 146 -4.10 -6.10 9.74
N LEU A 147 -3.75 -6.62 8.56
CA LEU A 147 -3.78 -8.07 8.30
C LEU A 147 -2.78 -8.83 9.17
N ILE A 148 -1.52 -8.37 9.22
CA ILE A 148 -0.50 -9.01 10.07
C ILE A 148 -0.84 -8.91 11.56
N LYS A 149 -1.44 -7.80 12.01
CA LYS A 149 -1.97 -7.71 13.38
C LYS A 149 -3.09 -8.70 13.65
N SER A 150 -3.99 -8.93 12.68
CA SER A 150 -5.04 -9.96 12.78
C SER A 150 -4.44 -11.36 12.86
N TRP A 151 -3.42 -11.68 12.06
CA TRP A 151 -2.71 -12.96 12.18
C TRP A 151 -2.05 -13.13 13.57
N ARG A 152 -1.38 -12.10 14.10
CA ARG A 152 -0.83 -12.16 15.46
C ARG A 152 -1.90 -12.37 16.53
N ALA A 153 -3.02 -11.66 16.43
CA ALA A 153 -4.17 -11.81 17.32
C ALA A 153 -4.75 -13.23 17.31
N GLN A 154 -4.88 -13.86 16.13
CA GLN A 154 -5.31 -15.25 16.00
C GLN A 154 -4.31 -16.24 16.61
N ILE A 155 -3.00 -15.98 16.48
CA ILE A 155 -1.93 -16.80 17.07
C ILE A 155 -1.94 -16.71 18.61
N THR A 156 -2.10 -15.50 19.17
CA THR A 156 -2.15 -15.28 20.63
C THR A 156 -3.49 -15.62 21.25
N GLY A 157 -4.57 -15.67 20.46
CA GLY A 157 -5.94 -15.83 20.93
C GLY A 157 -6.50 -14.58 21.61
N GLU A 158 -5.99 -13.39 21.26
CA GLU A 158 -6.47 -12.09 21.74
C GLU A 158 -7.38 -11.45 20.68
N GLU A 159 -8.70 -11.66 20.81
CA GLU A 159 -9.74 -11.02 19.99
C GLU A 159 -10.04 -9.57 20.42
#